data_AF-A0AAV5WKZ7-F1
#
_entry.id   AF-A0AAV5WKZ7-F1
#
_cell.length_a   1.000
_cell.length_b   1.000
_cell.length_c   1.000
_cell.angle_alpha   90.00
_cell.angle_beta   90.00
_cell.angle_gamma   90.00
#
_symmetry.space_group_name_H-M   'P 1'
#
loop_
_entity.id
_entity.type
_entity.pdbx_description
1 polymer ?
#
loop_
_entity_poly.entity_id
_entity_poly.type
_entity_poly.pdbx_seq_one_letter_code
_entity_poly.pdbx_strand_id
1 'polypeptide(L)'
;ASRSTQIVPQGARDMVPLSALALLSALFASALARVTFPSAELLDTVDLKQKITASFKCAKGCRVYSPTKNANIVIVDGAGVEGKSLFDLANSATPVELPAGANYMLKNKGLGDPKFVFYAVEKGAANYNTKVTYVDAAGSHQVTVSTDTMLSVLSDSGIIRVFNFAGDYSRDLPSVYATGFDSIAACRPVYTASSARTVVNTLVPVAGPIATINMKSNFGKKSFTVSGSSMFSQDLSVDASAVFVSPGYVGCQSTGDSLYTLVTPLLNSIDQMFSRTDTNGLKLQVSADYKIANQADALQVSVNDKTEKLYGKNTYSKSYDGTSFKVKVAWTRKDGSTDRFAMQVDMWQKGGNAAPGVSTSTQAGSSLSFFLSTALAGIFYMVR
;
A
#
# COMPACT_ATOMS: atom_id res chain seq x y z
N ALA A 1 -83.87 -36.85 4.29
CA ALA A 1 -82.62 -36.91 5.08
C ALA A 1 -81.57 -36.06 4.39
N SER A 2 -81.37 -34.82 4.86
CA SER A 2 -80.42 -33.87 4.27
C SER A 2 -78.98 -34.21 4.71
N ARG A 3 -78.08 -34.37 3.75
CA ARG A 3 -76.63 -34.50 4.01
C ARG A 3 -76.02 -33.09 4.05
N SER A 4 -75.65 -32.67 5.25
CA SER A 4 -74.77 -31.53 5.48
C SER A 4 -73.33 -31.95 5.21
N THR A 5 -72.63 -31.22 4.34
CA THR A 5 -71.22 -31.47 4.02
C THR A 5 -70.39 -30.42 4.74
N GLN A 6 -69.59 -30.87 5.71
CA GLN A 6 -68.69 -30.05 6.51
C GLN A 6 -67.42 -29.73 5.71
N ILE A 7 -67.09 -28.44 5.57
CA ILE A 7 -65.83 -27.97 5.00
C ILE A 7 -64.81 -27.83 6.13
N VAL A 8 -63.68 -28.54 6.04
CA VAL A 8 -62.54 -28.46 6.95
C VAL A 8 -61.58 -27.35 6.46
N PRO A 9 -61.08 -26.43 7.31
CA PRO A 9 -60.12 -25.43 6.89
C PRO A 9 -58.72 -26.06 6.79
N GLN A 10 -58.08 -25.90 5.61
CA GLN A 10 -56.67 -26.24 5.40
C GLN A 10 -55.78 -25.23 6.13
N GLY A 11 -54.87 -25.74 6.96
CA GLY A 11 -53.87 -24.94 7.66
C GLY A 11 -52.87 -24.29 6.70
N ALA A 12 -52.69 -22.98 6.86
CA ALA A 12 -51.62 -22.22 6.21
C ALA A 12 -50.27 -22.68 6.77
N ARG A 13 -49.49 -23.38 5.94
CA ARG A 13 -48.07 -23.63 6.21
C ARG A 13 -47.31 -22.41 5.70
N ASP A 14 -46.71 -21.65 6.62
CA ASP A 14 -45.79 -20.56 6.32
C ASP A 14 -44.57 -21.10 5.57
N MET A 15 -44.62 -21.03 4.24
CA MET A 15 -43.46 -21.26 3.38
C MET A 15 -42.55 -20.05 3.50
N VAL A 16 -41.56 -20.12 4.40
CA VAL A 16 -40.42 -19.21 4.39
C VAL A 16 -39.74 -19.37 3.01
N PRO A 17 -39.69 -18.32 2.18
CA PRO A 17 -39.18 -18.44 0.82
C PRO A 17 -37.68 -18.76 0.86
N LEU A 18 -37.31 -19.94 0.37
CA LEU A 18 -35.93 -20.43 0.23
C LEU A 18 -35.02 -19.41 -0.49
N SER A 19 -35.60 -18.52 -1.29
CA SER A 19 -34.94 -17.43 -2.01
C SER A 19 -34.36 -16.34 -1.10
N ALA A 20 -34.88 -16.13 0.12
CA ALA A 20 -34.32 -15.18 1.08
C ALA A 20 -32.99 -15.65 1.70
N LEU A 21 -32.78 -16.98 1.83
CA LEU A 21 -31.57 -17.56 2.41
C LEU A 21 -30.39 -17.58 1.41
N ALA A 22 -30.69 -17.71 0.11
CA ALA A 22 -29.69 -17.67 -0.96
C ALA A 22 -29.14 -16.25 -1.21
N LEU A 23 -29.98 -15.21 -1.06
CA LEU A 23 -29.53 -13.82 -1.12
C LEU A 23 -28.66 -13.45 0.08
N LEU A 24 -28.99 -13.97 1.27
CA LEU A 24 -28.22 -13.72 2.49
C LEU A 24 -26.83 -14.39 2.43
N SER A 25 -26.71 -15.59 1.88
CA SER A 25 -25.42 -16.29 1.72
C SER A 25 -24.54 -15.69 0.61
N ALA A 26 -25.13 -15.12 -0.46
CA ALA A 26 -24.39 -14.37 -1.46
C ALA A 26 -23.82 -13.03 -0.92
N LEU A 27 -24.45 -12.43 0.10
CA LEU A 27 -23.99 -11.18 0.73
C LEU A 27 -22.82 -11.37 1.71
N PHE A 28 -22.55 -12.60 2.18
CA PHE A 28 -21.41 -12.89 3.06
C PHE A 28 -20.12 -13.32 2.33
N ALA A 29 -20.16 -13.44 1.00
CA ALA A 29 -18.99 -13.79 0.18
C ALA A 29 -18.14 -12.56 -0.20
N SER A 30 -18.00 -11.58 0.70
CA SER A 30 -16.92 -10.61 0.61
C SER A 30 -15.61 -11.33 0.95
N ALA A 31 -15.14 -12.17 0.04
CA ALA A 31 -13.83 -12.80 0.14
C ALA A 31 -12.79 -11.68 0.09
N LEU A 32 -12.37 -11.21 1.27
CA LEU A 32 -11.19 -10.40 1.43
C LEU A 32 -10.05 -11.16 0.75
N ALA A 33 -9.63 -10.66 -0.41
CA ALA A 33 -8.75 -11.37 -1.29
C ALA A 33 -7.31 -11.22 -0.79
N ARG A 34 -6.61 -12.36 -0.71
CA ARG A 34 -5.18 -12.47 -0.45
C ARG A 34 -4.39 -11.57 -1.41
N VAL A 35 -3.41 -10.84 -0.88
CA VAL A 35 -2.51 -10.04 -1.73
C VAL A 35 -1.51 -10.96 -2.43
N THR A 36 -1.75 -11.17 -3.72
CA THR A 36 -0.90 -12.00 -4.59
C THR A 36 -0.16 -11.13 -5.59
N PHE A 37 1.15 -11.32 -5.64
CA PHE A 37 2.08 -10.68 -6.57
C PHE A 37 2.46 -11.66 -7.70
N PRO A 38 3.13 -11.20 -8.78
CA PRO A 38 3.53 -12.09 -9.87
C PRO A 38 4.43 -13.26 -9.44
N SER A 39 5.27 -13.07 -8.42
CA SER A 39 6.20 -14.11 -7.93
C SER A 39 6.30 -14.13 -6.41
N ALA A 40 5.28 -13.62 -5.73
CA ALA A 40 5.22 -13.65 -4.28
C ALA A 40 3.77 -13.66 -3.79
N GLU A 41 3.58 -14.09 -2.56
CA GLU A 41 2.29 -14.06 -1.87
C GLU A 41 2.49 -13.48 -0.48
N LEU A 42 1.61 -12.56 -0.09
CA LEU A 42 1.51 -12.10 1.27
C LEU A 42 0.21 -12.62 1.88
N LEU A 43 0.34 -13.44 2.92
CA LEU A 43 -0.76 -13.97 3.70
C LEU A 43 -0.83 -13.23 5.02
N ASP A 44 -2.05 -12.99 5.49
CA ASP A 44 -2.31 -12.32 6.75
C ASP A 44 -3.49 -12.92 7.52
N THR A 45 -3.87 -12.31 8.65
CA THR A 45 -4.96 -12.72 9.55
C THR A 45 -6.20 -13.27 8.82
N VAL A 46 -6.60 -12.70 7.69
CA VAL A 46 -7.82 -13.15 6.99
C VAL A 46 -7.69 -14.52 6.33
N ASP A 47 -6.48 -14.93 5.96
CA ASP A 47 -6.23 -16.20 5.30
C ASP A 47 -6.48 -17.40 6.22
N LEU A 48 -6.30 -17.22 7.54
CA LEU A 48 -6.58 -18.23 8.58
C LEU A 48 -7.81 -17.88 9.42
N LYS A 49 -8.59 -16.85 9.03
CA LYS A 49 -9.83 -16.52 9.72
C LYS A 49 -10.85 -17.64 9.49
N GLN A 50 -11.32 -18.24 10.58
CA GLN A 50 -12.23 -19.40 10.59
C GLN A 50 -11.70 -20.61 9.79
N LYS A 51 -10.40 -20.67 9.52
CA LYS A 51 -9.73 -21.75 8.78
C LYS A 51 -8.53 -22.24 9.56
N ILE A 52 -8.24 -23.52 9.45
CA ILE A 52 -7.05 -24.13 10.06
C ILE A 52 -5.85 -24.01 9.13
N THR A 53 -6.08 -23.96 7.81
CA THR A 53 -5.01 -23.92 6.82
C THR A 53 -5.19 -22.84 5.77
N ALA A 54 -4.07 -22.34 5.25
CA ALA A 54 -4.01 -21.43 4.12
C ALA A 54 -2.86 -21.84 3.18
N SER A 55 -3.18 -22.28 1.96
CA SER A 55 -2.16 -22.66 0.98
C SER A 55 -1.35 -21.46 0.51
N PHE A 56 -0.12 -21.64 0.04
CA PHE A 56 0.65 -20.62 -0.68
C PHE A 56 1.53 -21.24 -1.79
N LYS A 57 1.91 -20.44 -2.78
CA LYS A 57 2.67 -20.92 -3.94
C LYS A 57 4.16 -21.01 -3.66
N CYS A 58 4.78 -22.09 -4.13
CA CYS A 58 6.22 -22.26 -4.11
C CYS A 58 6.78 -23.18 -5.19
N ALA A 59 6.31 -23.01 -6.42
CA ALA A 59 6.56 -23.95 -7.51
C ALA A 59 8.05 -24.06 -7.89
N LYS A 60 8.82 -22.99 -7.75
CA LYS A 60 10.26 -22.93 -8.07
C LYS A 60 11.17 -22.98 -6.84
N GLY A 61 10.60 -23.22 -5.67
CA GLY A 61 11.23 -22.96 -4.38
C GLY A 61 11.10 -21.49 -4.01
N CYS A 62 11.27 -21.16 -2.72
CA CYS A 62 10.96 -19.82 -2.22
C CYS A 62 11.84 -19.45 -1.05
N ARG A 63 11.92 -18.15 -0.80
CA ARG A 63 12.23 -17.63 0.54
C ARG A 63 10.96 -17.26 1.25
N VAL A 64 10.88 -17.63 2.52
CA VAL A 64 9.75 -17.32 3.38
C VAL A 64 10.19 -16.45 4.55
N TYR A 65 9.33 -15.51 4.90
CA TYR A 65 9.59 -14.50 5.91
C TYR A 65 8.35 -14.30 6.77
N SER A 66 8.55 -14.03 8.06
CA SER A 66 7.48 -13.61 8.95
C SER A 66 8.04 -12.79 10.11
N PRO A 67 7.50 -11.58 10.37
CA PRO A 67 7.82 -10.86 11.60
C PRO A 67 7.06 -11.43 12.81
N THR A 68 6.05 -12.29 12.59
CA THR A 68 5.13 -12.76 13.63
C THR A 68 5.76 -13.87 14.47
N LYS A 69 5.89 -13.63 15.78
CA LYS A 69 6.39 -14.61 16.76
C LYS A 69 5.28 -15.56 17.23
N ASN A 70 4.79 -16.42 16.33
CA ASN A 70 3.75 -17.41 16.64
C ASN A 70 4.21 -18.84 16.34
N ALA A 71 4.45 -19.64 17.39
CA ALA A 71 4.91 -21.03 17.28
C ALA A 71 3.80 -22.00 16.86
N ASN A 72 2.52 -21.59 16.96
CA ASN A 72 1.38 -22.45 16.62
C ASN A 72 1.02 -22.41 15.13
N ILE A 73 1.60 -21.49 14.35
CA ILE A 73 1.43 -21.46 12.90
C ILE A 73 2.69 -22.06 12.28
N VAL A 74 2.53 -23.22 11.63
CA VAL A 74 3.61 -23.98 11.01
C VAL A 74 3.45 -24.04 9.50
N ILE A 75 4.57 -24.06 8.78
CA ILE A 75 4.59 -24.39 7.36
C ILE A 75 4.44 -25.91 7.24
N VAL A 76 3.56 -26.35 6.35
CA VAL A 76 3.38 -27.75 5.98
C VAL A 76 3.67 -27.90 4.49
N ASP A 77 4.49 -28.88 4.13
CA ASP A 77 4.82 -29.15 2.73
C ASP A 77 3.71 -29.92 2.00
N GLY A 78 3.89 -30.17 0.71
CA GLY A 78 2.93 -30.90 -0.11
C GLY A 78 2.74 -32.37 0.29
N ALA A 79 3.63 -32.94 1.10
CA ALA A 79 3.51 -34.29 1.65
C ALA A 79 2.82 -34.32 3.04
N GLY A 80 2.46 -33.15 3.58
CA GLY A 80 1.85 -33.03 4.90
C GLY A 80 2.85 -32.98 6.05
N VAL A 81 4.15 -32.84 5.77
CA VAL A 81 5.20 -32.77 6.80
C VAL A 81 5.24 -31.35 7.39
N GLU A 82 5.11 -31.26 8.71
CA GLU A 82 5.26 -30.00 9.44
C GLU A 82 6.74 -29.58 9.46
N GLY A 83 7.03 -28.39 8.96
CA GLY A 83 8.34 -27.76 8.97
C GLY A 83 8.43 -26.65 10.01
N LYS A 84 9.08 -25.54 9.63
CA LYS A 84 9.30 -24.38 10.52
C LYS A 84 8.01 -23.66 10.87
N SER A 85 7.95 -23.13 12.09
CA SER A 85 6.91 -22.22 12.56
C SER A 85 7.19 -20.77 12.18
N LEU A 86 6.18 -19.88 12.29
CA LEU A 86 6.41 -18.43 12.12
C LEU A 86 7.37 -17.89 13.19
N PHE A 87 7.36 -18.46 14.40
CA PHE A 87 8.35 -18.13 15.43
C PHE A 87 9.78 -18.45 14.97
N ASP A 88 10.00 -19.60 14.32
CA ASP A 88 11.31 -19.95 13.77
C ASP A 88 11.75 -18.98 12.66
N LEU A 89 10.81 -18.53 11.82
CA LEU A 89 11.10 -17.53 10.78
C LEU A 89 11.48 -16.18 11.39
N ALA A 90 10.72 -15.70 12.38
CA ALA A 90 10.94 -14.40 13.02
C ALA A 90 12.29 -14.30 13.75
N ASN A 91 12.85 -15.43 14.18
CA ASN A 91 14.14 -15.51 14.87
C ASN A 91 15.29 -15.99 13.97
N SER A 92 15.03 -16.24 12.68
CA SER A 92 16.06 -16.72 11.76
C SER A 92 16.98 -15.56 11.33
N ALA A 93 18.29 -15.72 11.52
CA ALA A 93 19.29 -14.74 11.08
C ALA A 93 19.44 -14.69 9.54
N THR A 94 19.05 -15.77 8.85
CA THR A 94 19.09 -15.90 7.39
C THR A 94 17.69 -16.18 6.84
N PRO A 95 17.41 -15.79 5.58
CA PRO A 95 16.18 -16.21 4.91
C PRO A 95 16.03 -17.73 4.95
N VAL A 96 14.81 -18.21 5.22
CA VAL A 96 14.51 -19.65 5.16
C VAL A 96 14.11 -19.98 3.73
N GLU A 97 14.84 -20.92 3.12
CA GLU A 97 14.51 -21.42 1.78
C GLU A 97 13.66 -22.69 1.88
N LEU A 98 12.56 -22.72 1.13
CA LEU A 98 11.75 -23.91 0.92
C LEU A 98 12.06 -24.48 -0.47
N PRO A 99 12.21 -25.81 -0.60
CA PRO A 99 12.43 -26.44 -1.90
C PRO A 99 11.22 -26.26 -2.82
N ALA A 100 11.45 -26.43 -4.12
CA ALA A 100 10.37 -26.45 -5.10
C ALA A 100 9.32 -27.50 -4.74
N GLY A 101 8.06 -27.08 -4.69
CA GLY A 101 6.97 -27.96 -4.33
C GLY A 101 5.61 -27.35 -4.65
N ALA A 102 4.65 -28.22 -4.88
CA ALA A 102 3.24 -27.84 -4.96
C ALA A 102 2.61 -27.92 -3.56
N ASN A 103 1.55 -27.13 -3.34
CA ASN A 103 0.63 -27.29 -2.21
C ASN A 103 1.20 -27.02 -0.80
N TYR A 104 2.20 -26.14 -0.67
CA TYR A 104 2.56 -25.65 0.66
C TYR A 104 1.36 -24.96 1.33
N MET A 105 1.28 -25.07 2.65
CA MET A 105 0.27 -24.38 3.44
C MET A 105 0.81 -23.92 4.78
N LEU A 106 0.25 -22.83 5.29
CA LEU A 106 0.30 -22.51 6.72
C LEU A 106 -0.79 -23.31 7.42
N LYS A 107 -0.47 -23.89 8.57
CA LYS A 107 -1.40 -24.60 9.45
C LYS A 107 -1.39 -23.97 10.84
N ASN A 108 -2.53 -23.49 11.29
CA ASN A 108 -2.73 -22.99 12.64
C ASN A 108 -3.14 -24.13 13.57
N LYS A 109 -2.32 -24.41 14.57
CA LYS A 109 -2.55 -25.39 15.63
C LYS A 109 -3.03 -24.75 16.94
N GLY A 110 -3.13 -23.42 16.96
CA GLY A 110 -3.48 -22.62 18.14
C GLY A 110 -4.95 -22.20 18.15
N LEU A 111 -5.20 -21.05 18.77
CA LEU A 111 -6.53 -20.43 18.81
C LEU A 111 -7.00 -20.04 17.40
N GLY A 112 -8.31 -20.05 17.19
CA GLY A 112 -8.92 -19.52 15.97
C GLY A 112 -8.60 -18.03 15.76
N ASP A 113 -8.66 -17.61 14.50
CA ASP A 113 -8.44 -16.22 14.06
C ASP A 113 -7.10 -15.60 14.51
N PRO A 114 -5.95 -16.26 14.23
CA PRO A 114 -4.67 -15.76 14.69
C PRO A 114 -4.25 -14.51 13.92
N LYS A 115 -3.61 -13.55 14.60
CA LYS A 115 -2.92 -12.43 13.94
C LYS A 115 -1.55 -12.89 13.45
N PHE A 116 -1.28 -12.75 12.15
CA PHE A 116 0.01 -13.09 11.58
C PHE A 116 0.26 -12.38 10.25
N VAL A 117 1.54 -12.30 9.87
CA VAL A 117 2.01 -11.87 8.55
C VAL A 117 2.98 -12.92 8.03
N PHE A 118 2.78 -13.37 6.80
CA PHE A 118 3.67 -14.32 6.15
C PHE A 118 3.90 -13.89 4.70
N TYR A 119 5.17 -13.79 4.30
CA TYR A 119 5.57 -13.41 2.95
C TYR A 119 6.38 -14.53 2.33
N ALA A 120 5.88 -15.10 1.24
CA ALA A 120 6.57 -16.10 0.45
C ALA A 120 6.96 -15.51 -0.91
N VAL A 121 8.23 -15.61 -1.29
CA VAL A 121 8.75 -15.11 -2.56
C VAL A 121 9.34 -16.28 -3.33
N GLU A 122 8.88 -16.51 -4.55
CA GLU A 122 9.39 -17.57 -5.40
C GLU A 122 10.79 -17.25 -5.93
N LYS A 123 11.60 -18.29 -6.07
CA LYS A 123 12.93 -18.22 -6.67
C LYS A 123 12.83 -17.71 -8.11
N GLY A 124 13.65 -16.72 -8.42
CA GLY A 124 13.66 -16.04 -9.72
C GLY A 124 12.81 -14.77 -9.77
N ALA A 125 12.11 -14.42 -8.68
CA ALA A 125 11.51 -13.10 -8.54
C ALA A 125 12.56 -11.98 -8.71
N ALA A 126 12.13 -10.83 -9.24
CA ALA A 126 12.98 -9.65 -9.26
C ALA A 126 13.42 -9.31 -7.83
N ASN A 127 14.70 -8.96 -7.64
CA ASN A 127 15.25 -8.60 -6.33
C ASN A 127 15.15 -9.69 -5.25
N TYR A 128 15.02 -10.98 -5.62
CA TYR A 128 14.93 -12.12 -4.69
C TYR A 128 16.01 -12.16 -3.59
N ASN A 129 17.20 -11.62 -3.88
CA ASN A 129 18.35 -11.58 -2.97
C ASN A 129 18.41 -10.33 -2.09
N THR A 130 17.47 -9.41 -2.21
CA THR A 130 17.41 -8.23 -1.36
C THR A 130 17.00 -8.59 0.06
N LYS A 131 17.53 -7.85 1.01
CA LYS A 131 17.28 -8.09 2.42
C LYS A 131 15.84 -7.72 2.79
N VAL A 132 15.24 -8.57 3.62
CA VAL A 132 13.98 -8.27 4.32
C VAL A 132 14.31 -7.97 5.78
N THR A 133 13.75 -6.88 6.30
CA THR A 133 13.91 -6.48 7.70
C THR A 133 12.56 -6.51 8.41
N TYR A 134 12.56 -6.83 9.71
CA TYR A 134 11.34 -6.92 10.50
C TYR A 134 11.26 -5.76 11.49
N VAL A 135 10.07 -5.20 11.65
CA VAL A 135 9.77 -4.20 12.67
C VAL A 135 8.55 -4.65 13.46
N ASP A 136 8.60 -4.52 14.78
CA ASP A 136 7.46 -4.81 15.65
C ASP A 136 6.66 -3.53 15.94
N ALA A 137 5.49 -3.71 16.57
CA ALA A 137 4.57 -2.61 16.88
C ALA A 137 5.17 -1.51 17.77
N ALA A 138 6.10 -1.83 18.67
CA ALA A 138 6.67 -0.87 19.62
C ALA A 138 8.07 -0.38 19.22
N GLY A 139 8.72 -1.06 18.28
CA GLY A 139 10.11 -0.84 17.95
C GLY A 139 10.33 0.19 16.86
N SER A 140 11.55 0.65 16.86
CA SER A 140 12.13 1.51 15.85
C SER A 140 13.58 1.12 15.71
N HIS A 141 14.07 1.00 14.49
CA HIS A 141 15.49 0.77 14.27
C HIS A 141 15.96 1.50 13.01
N GLN A 142 17.20 1.98 13.08
CA GLN A 142 17.86 2.57 11.94
C GLN A 142 18.34 1.46 11.01
N VAL A 143 17.92 1.53 9.76
CA VAL A 143 18.45 0.71 8.68
C VAL A 143 19.51 1.50 7.94
N THR A 144 20.68 0.90 7.80
CA THR A 144 21.76 1.41 6.96
C THR A 144 21.85 0.56 5.71
N VAL A 145 21.90 1.21 4.56
CA VAL A 145 22.04 0.57 3.26
C VAL A 145 23.30 1.10 2.58
N SER A 146 24.22 0.20 2.25
CA SER A 146 25.51 0.52 1.61
C SER A 146 25.63 -0.03 0.20
N THR A 147 25.06 -1.21 -0.06
CA THR A 147 25.17 -1.90 -1.35
C THR A 147 23.83 -2.14 -2.02
N ASP A 148 22.79 -2.34 -1.21
CA ASP A 148 21.46 -2.65 -1.74
C ASP A 148 20.78 -1.38 -2.27
N THR A 149 20.09 -1.48 -3.38
CA THR A 149 19.25 -0.38 -3.88
C THR A 149 17.83 -0.47 -3.35
N MET A 150 17.45 -1.60 -2.75
CA MET A 150 16.10 -1.88 -2.29
C MET A 150 16.13 -2.68 -0.99
N LEU A 151 15.15 -2.41 -0.14
CA LEU A 151 14.92 -3.12 1.10
C LEU A 151 13.41 -3.29 1.29
N SER A 152 12.98 -4.51 1.62
CA SER A 152 11.61 -4.73 2.11
C SER A 152 11.58 -4.78 3.63
N VAL A 153 10.52 -4.23 4.19
CA VAL A 153 10.23 -4.21 5.63
C VAL A 153 8.93 -4.96 5.82
N LEU A 154 8.90 -5.91 6.76
CA LEU A 154 7.68 -6.55 7.24
C LEU A 154 7.37 -6.09 8.66
N SER A 155 6.09 -5.89 8.93
CA SER A 155 5.57 -5.50 10.24
C SER A 155 4.42 -6.38 10.67
N ASP A 156 4.44 -6.85 11.92
CA ASP A 156 3.32 -7.56 12.53
C ASP A 156 2.25 -6.60 13.11
N SER A 157 2.49 -5.29 13.07
CA SER A 157 1.55 -4.27 13.56
C SER A 157 0.55 -3.79 12.51
N GLY A 158 0.78 -4.14 11.24
CA GLY A 158 -0.01 -3.65 10.11
C GLY A 158 0.29 -2.20 9.72
N ILE A 159 1.28 -1.55 10.34
CA ILE A 159 1.77 -0.23 9.95
C ILE A 159 3.29 -0.28 9.85
N ILE A 160 3.84 0.40 8.84
CA ILE A 160 5.27 0.67 8.71
C ILE A 160 5.46 2.16 8.51
N ARG A 161 6.33 2.78 9.31
CA ARG A 161 6.72 4.17 9.16
C ARG A 161 8.17 4.23 8.69
N VAL A 162 8.47 5.07 7.71
CA VAL A 162 9.82 5.30 7.21
C VAL A 162 10.13 6.79 7.34
N PHE A 163 11.20 7.15 8.05
CA PHE A 163 11.54 8.54 8.36
C PHE A 163 13.03 8.69 8.71
N ASN A 164 13.47 9.89 9.08
CA ASN A 164 14.87 10.19 9.43
C ASN A 164 15.86 9.69 8.38
N PHE A 165 15.55 9.94 7.10
CA PHE A 165 16.45 9.66 6.02
C PHE A 165 17.74 10.47 6.19
N ALA A 166 18.88 9.84 5.97
CA ALA A 166 20.19 10.46 6.05
C ALA A 166 21.13 9.86 5.01
N GLY A 167 21.92 10.71 4.34
CA GLY A 167 22.82 10.33 3.25
C GLY A 167 22.81 11.36 2.13
N ASP A 168 23.55 11.07 1.06
CA ASP A 168 23.55 11.89 -0.16
C ASP A 168 22.39 11.47 -1.08
N TYR A 169 21.45 12.39 -1.28
CA TYR A 169 20.28 12.25 -2.16
C TYR A 169 20.33 13.22 -3.34
N SER A 170 21.49 13.78 -3.68
CA SER A 170 21.65 14.77 -4.75
C SER A 170 21.37 14.21 -6.15
N ARG A 171 21.57 12.90 -6.36
CA ARG A 171 21.41 12.22 -7.65
C ARG A 171 20.14 11.39 -7.73
N ASP A 172 19.85 10.66 -6.66
CA ASP A 172 18.82 9.62 -6.64
C ASP A 172 17.93 9.77 -5.41
N LEU A 173 16.65 10.07 -5.69
CA LEU A 173 15.64 10.30 -4.68
C LEU A 173 14.87 9.01 -4.39
N PRO A 174 14.73 8.60 -3.13
CA PRO A 174 14.06 7.35 -2.78
C PRO A 174 12.56 7.39 -3.09
N SER A 175 12.00 6.20 -3.25
CA SER A 175 10.56 5.96 -3.32
C SER A 175 10.17 4.87 -2.33
N VAL A 176 8.97 4.97 -1.76
CA VAL A 176 8.42 3.98 -0.82
C VAL A 176 7.15 3.39 -1.42
N TYR A 177 7.02 2.07 -1.34
CA TYR A 177 5.92 1.30 -1.90
C TYR A 177 5.23 0.47 -0.80
N ALA A 178 3.92 0.24 -0.93
CA ALA A 178 3.14 -0.63 -0.05
C ALA A 178 3.09 -2.09 -0.54
N THR A 179 4.20 -2.59 -1.06
CA THR A 179 4.31 -3.90 -1.73
C THR A 179 5.67 -4.54 -1.43
N GLY A 180 5.84 -5.80 -1.83
CA GLY A 180 7.12 -6.51 -1.79
C GLY A 180 8.09 -6.07 -2.89
N PHE A 181 9.38 -6.36 -2.70
CA PHE A 181 10.44 -5.95 -3.63
C PHE A 181 10.28 -6.51 -5.05
N ASP A 182 9.53 -7.61 -5.21
CA ASP A 182 9.34 -8.31 -6.48
C ASP A 182 8.35 -7.59 -7.42
N SER A 183 7.57 -6.67 -6.86
CA SER A 183 6.43 -6.08 -7.55
C SER A 183 6.57 -4.59 -7.84
N ILE A 184 7.59 -3.91 -7.32
CA ILE A 184 7.70 -2.44 -7.43
C ILE A 184 7.69 -1.89 -8.87
N ALA A 185 8.05 -2.70 -9.87
CA ALA A 185 8.00 -2.30 -11.28
C ALA A 185 6.56 -2.18 -11.82
N ALA A 186 5.62 -2.92 -11.24
CA ALA A 186 4.20 -2.95 -11.62
C ALA A 186 3.30 -2.18 -10.64
N CYS A 187 3.88 -1.56 -9.62
CA CYS A 187 3.15 -0.89 -8.54
C CYS A 187 3.52 0.58 -8.45
N ARG A 188 2.57 1.39 -8.00
CA ARG A 188 2.81 2.79 -7.72
C ARG A 188 3.38 2.96 -6.31
N PRO A 189 4.30 3.91 -6.12
CA PRO A 189 4.79 4.26 -4.80
C PRO A 189 3.71 5.01 -4.02
N VAL A 190 3.72 4.86 -2.69
CA VAL A 190 2.95 5.74 -1.78
C VAL A 190 3.64 7.08 -1.58
N TYR A 191 4.95 7.11 -1.81
CA TYR A 191 5.78 8.31 -1.69
C TYR A 191 6.90 8.27 -2.72
N THR A 192 7.10 9.39 -3.41
CA THR A 192 8.31 9.66 -4.18
C THR A 192 8.87 11.01 -3.79
N ALA A 193 10.10 11.01 -3.30
CA ALA A 193 10.76 12.25 -2.94
C ALA A 193 10.91 13.18 -4.14
N SER A 194 10.56 14.45 -3.93
CA SER A 194 10.65 15.54 -4.91
C SER A 194 11.93 16.36 -4.79
N SER A 195 12.68 16.23 -3.70
CA SER A 195 14.02 16.80 -3.54
C SER A 195 14.80 16.10 -2.43
N ALA A 196 16.11 16.32 -2.36
CA ALA A 196 16.93 15.82 -1.24
C ALA A 196 16.46 16.39 0.12
N ARG A 197 15.90 17.60 0.14
CA ARG A 197 15.39 18.23 1.37
C ARG A 197 14.08 17.61 1.83
N THR A 198 13.17 17.34 0.90
CA THR A 198 11.89 16.68 1.23
C THR A 198 12.14 15.29 1.79
N VAL A 199 13.13 14.55 1.29
CA VAL A 199 13.50 13.22 1.82
C VAL A 199 13.77 13.26 3.32
N VAL A 200 14.64 14.17 3.76
CA VAL A 200 15.10 14.19 5.16
C VAL A 200 14.04 14.70 6.14
N ASN A 201 13.07 15.47 5.64
CA ASN A 201 12.00 16.08 6.45
C ASN A 201 10.66 15.33 6.38
N THR A 202 10.57 14.22 5.63
CA THR A 202 9.31 13.51 5.43
C THR A 202 9.22 12.25 6.28
N LEU A 203 8.06 12.07 6.93
CA LEU A 203 7.64 10.80 7.51
C LEU A 203 6.64 10.12 6.58
N VAL A 204 6.98 8.91 6.13
CA VAL A 204 6.15 8.13 5.20
C VAL A 204 5.46 6.99 5.96
N PRO A 205 4.13 7.06 6.20
CA PRO A 205 3.37 5.96 6.73
C PRO A 205 2.93 5.02 5.60
N VAL A 206 3.03 3.73 5.85
CA VAL A 206 2.46 2.67 5.02
C VAL A 206 1.46 1.92 5.88
N ALA A 207 0.18 2.06 5.52
CA ALA A 207 -0.94 1.38 6.18
C ALA A 207 -1.04 -0.08 5.68
N GLY A 208 -0.01 -0.87 5.98
CA GLY A 208 0.11 -2.28 5.59
C GLY A 208 1.26 -3.01 6.31
N PRO A 209 1.25 -4.35 6.27
CA PRO A 209 2.25 -5.21 6.89
C PRO A 209 3.56 -5.33 6.08
N ILE A 210 3.62 -4.78 4.86
CA ILE A 210 4.81 -4.81 4.01
C ILE A 210 5.02 -3.45 3.36
N ALA A 211 6.28 -3.02 3.33
CA ALA A 211 6.72 -1.85 2.58
C ALA A 211 8.05 -2.15 1.89
N THR A 212 8.27 -1.56 0.72
CA THR A 212 9.57 -1.60 0.05
C THR A 212 10.09 -0.19 -0.14
N ILE A 213 11.33 0.04 0.29
CA ILE A 213 12.06 1.29 0.10
C ILE A 213 13.01 1.06 -1.07
N ASN A 214 12.84 1.83 -2.14
CA ASN A 214 13.73 1.84 -3.29
C ASN A 214 14.60 3.11 -3.24
N MET A 215 15.89 2.94 -2.95
CA MET A 215 16.88 4.01 -2.85
C MET A 215 17.38 4.47 -4.23
N LYS A 216 16.96 3.78 -5.30
CA LYS A 216 17.32 3.95 -6.73
C LYS A 216 18.80 3.76 -7.07
N SER A 217 19.71 4.12 -6.18
CA SER A 217 21.15 3.87 -6.33
C SER A 217 21.82 3.48 -5.01
N ASN A 218 22.95 2.79 -5.18
CA ASN A 218 23.88 2.37 -4.14
C ASN A 218 25.02 3.38 -3.91
N PHE A 219 24.87 4.63 -4.37
CA PHE A 219 25.88 5.66 -4.15
C PHE A 219 25.89 6.12 -2.70
N GLY A 220 27.00 5.83 -2.01
CA GLY A 220 27.22 6.27 -0.64
C GLY A 220 26.38 5.51 0.40
N LYS A 221 26.78 5.65 1.66
CA LYS A 221 26.05 5.10 2.79
C LYS A 221 24.78 5.93 3.01
N LYS A 222 23.61 5.31 2.83
CA LYS A 222 22.31 5.92 3.13
C LYS A 222 21.69 5.20 4.33
N SER A 223 20.87 5.90 5.09
CA SER A 223 20.15 5.32 6.22
C SER A 223 18.78 5.95 6.37
N PHE A 224 17.89 5.24 7.03
CA PHE A 224 16.57 5.70 7.41
C PHE A 224 16.11 4.88 8.62
N THR A 225 15.13 5.38 9.34
CA THR A 225 14.51 4.69 10.46
C THR A 225 13.20 4.06 10.02
N VAL A 226 12.98 2.81 10.43
CA VAL A 226 11.69 2.13 10.28
C VAL A 226 11.05 1.89 11.64
N SER A 227 9.73 2.05 11.75
CA SER A 227 9.01 1.79 13.00
C SER A 227 7.59 1.26 12.75
N GLY A 228 7.13 0.32 13.60
CA GLY A 228 5.79 -0.25 13.53
C GLY A 228 4.75 0.45 14.40
N SER A 229 5.09 1.56 15.09
CA SER A 229 4.15 2.23 16.00
C SER A 229 3.00 2.91 15.28
N SER A 230 1.79 2.76 15.83
CA SER A 230 0.55 3.31 15.30
C SER A 230 0.34 4.80 15.54
N MET A 231 1.04 5.40 16.51
CA MET A 231 0.94 6.84 16.74
C MET A 231 1.68 7.60 15.63
N PHE A 232 1.01 8.43 14.86
CA PHE A 232 1.70 9.40 14.01
C PHE A 232 0.88 10.67 13.84
N SER A 233 1.58 11.80 13.90
CA SER A 233 1.11 13.07 13.36
C SER A 233 1.83 13.27 12.03
N GLN A 234 1.08 13.47 10.96
CA GLN A 234 1.64 14.05 9.75
C GLN A 234 1.87 15.54 10.04
N ASP A 235 3.00 16.07 9.58
CA ASP A 235 3.21 17.51 9.52
C ASP A 235 3.59 17.90 8.10
N LEU A 236 3.23 19.12 7.70
CA LEU A 236 3.56 19.67 6.40
C LEU A 236 4.35 20.96 6.61
N SER A 237 5.66 20.86 6.73
CA SER A 237 6.56 22.02 6.75
C SER A 237 7.00 22.42 5.34
N VAL A 238 7.68 23.56 5.22
CA VAL A 238 8.42 23.90 4.00
C VAL A 238 9.51 22.85 3.78
N ASP A 239 9.71 22.45 2.52
CA ASP A 239 10.63 21.39 2.09
C ASP A 239 10.33 20.03 2.74
N ALA A 240 9.04 19.70 2.90
CA ALA A 240 8.57 18.40 3.40
C ALA A 240 7.32 17.93 2.64
N SER A 241 6.96 16.67 2.86
CA SER A 241 5.76 16.07 2.31
C SER A 241 4.87 15.52 3.43
N ALA A 242 3.56 15.71 3.33
CA ALA A 242 2.59 14.98 4.12
C ALA A 242 2.04 13.82 3.27
N VAL A 243 2.12 12.59 3.81
CA VAL A 243 1.74 11.38 3.09
C VAL A 243 0.59 10.67 3.80
N PHE A 244 -0.46 10.35 3.05
CA PHE A 244 -1.69 9.73 3.52
C PHE A 244 -1.94 8.45 2.74
N VAL A 245 -2.08 7.33 3.45
CA VAL A 245 -2.31 6.02 2.83
C VAL A 245 -3.48 5.35 3.53
N SER A 246 -4.50 4.96 2.77
CA SER A 246 -5.62 4.19 3.32
C SER A 246 -5.18 2.77 3.70
N PRO A 247 -5.81 2.13 4.70
CA PRO A 247 -5.68 0.70 4.94
C PRO A 247 -5.88 -0.12 3.66
N GLY A 248 -4.97 -1.07 3.41
CA GLY A 248 -5.09 -2.00 2.29
C GLY A 248 -4.68 -1.44 0.92
N TYR A 249 -4.15 -0.22 0.85
CA TYR A 249 -3.53 0.26 -0.38
C TYR A 249 -2.27 -0.58 -0.69
N VAL A 250 -2.24 -1.21 -1.87
CA VAL A 250 -1.09 -2.00 -2.35
C VAL A 250 -0.35 -1.31 -3.49
N GLY A 251 -1.02 -0.42 -4.24
CA GLY A 251 -0.47 0.31 -5.39
C GLY A 251 -0.26 -0.52 -6.66
N CYS A 252 -0.49 -1.83 -6.61
CA CYS A 252 -0.33 -2.74 -7.74
C CYS A 252 -1.64 -2.92 -8.52
N GLN A 253 -1.59 -2.85 -9.85
CA GLN A 253 -2.80 -3.08 -10.66
C GLN A 253 -3.21 -4.56 -10.67
N SER A 254 -2.24 -5.47 -10.58
CA SER A 254 -2.44 -6.92 -10.63
C SER A 254 -3.18 -7.49 -9.43
N THR A 255 -3.19 -6.78 -8.29
CA THR A 255 -3.80 -7.28 -7.05
C THR A 255 -5.32 -7.13 -7.03
N GLY A 256 -5.92 -6.51 -8.06
CA GLY A 256 -7.38 -6.35 -8.14
C GLY A 256 -7.91 -5.65 -6.90
N ASP A 257 -8.88 -6.27 -6.21
CA ASP A 257 -9.50 -5.81 -4.96
C ASP A 257 -8.91 -6.45 -3.68
N SER A 258 -7.74 -7.07 -3.79
CA SER A 258 -7.02 -7.60 -2.63
C SER A 258 -6.52 -6.47 -1.74
N LEU A 259 -6.67 -6.63 -0.42
CA LEU A 259 -6.34 -5.63 0.59
C LEU A 259 -5.61 -6.32 1.75
N TYR A 260 -4.67 -5.60 2.36
CA TYR A 260 -4.17 -5.97 3.68
C TYR A 260 -5.27 -5.81 4.72
N THR A 261 -5.44 -6.80 5.60
CA THR A 261 -6.54 -6.84 6.57
C THR A 261 -6.08 -6.53 8.00
N LEU A 262 -4.78 -6.68 8.27
CA LEU A 262 -4.15 -6.48 9.58
C LEU A 262 -4.23 -5.04 10.13
N VAL A 263 -4.69 -4.09 9.32
CA VAL A 263 -4.66 -2.64 9.58
C VAL A 263 -5.97 -2.10 10.19
N THR A 264 -7.03 -2.90 10.21
CA THR A 264 -8.38 -2.47 10.63
C THR A 264 -8.49 -2.66 12.16
N PRO A 265 -8.45 -1.61 13.01
CA PRO A 265 -9.09 -0.30 12.83
C PRO A 265 -8.17 0.93 12.97
N LEU A 266 -6.86 0.80 12.77
CA LEU A 266 -5.89 1.84 13.16
C LEU A 266 -6.02 3.16 12.38
N LEU A 267 -6.64 3.14 11.19
CA LEU A 267 -6.89 4.35 10.39
C LEU A 267 -8.24 4.28 9.68
N ASN A 268 -9.32 4.54 10.42
CA ASN A 268 -10.68 4.58 9.86
C ASN A 268 -11.08 5.98 9.39
N SER A 269 -10.35 7.02 9.78
CA SER A 269 -10.58 8.38 9.29
C SER A 269 -9.31 9.20 9.28
N ILE A 270 -9.32 10.23 8.44
CA ILE A 270 -8.34 11.28 8.33
C ILE A 270 -9.12 12.59 8.40
N ASP A 271 -8.72 13.49 9.29
CA ASP A 271 -9.16 14.89 9.31
C ASP A 271 -7.97 15.73 9.75
N GLN A 272 -7.18 16.18 8.79
CA GLN A 272 -5.91 16.87 9.01
C GLN A 272 -5.93 18.23 8.32
N MET A 273 -5.39 19.24 8.99
CA MET A 273 -5.31 20.60 8.45
C MET A 273 -3.93 21.19 8.72
N PHE A 274 -3.36 21.81 7.69
CA PHE A 274 -2.07 22.47 7.72
C PHE A 274 -2.22 23.91 7.23
N SER A 275 -1.52 24.84 7.85
CA SER A 275 -1.43 26.23 7.40
C SER A 275 0.02 26.67 7.38
N ARG A 276 0.47 27.21 6.25
CA ARG A 276 1.86 27.66 6.05
C ARG A 276 1.90 28.96 5.27
N THR A 277 2.87 29.80 5.60
CA THR A 277 3.14 31.07 4.94
C THR A 277 4.65 31.24 4.79
N ASP A 278 5.10 31.75 3.65
CA ASP A 278 6.48 32.15 3.39
C ASP A 278 6.51 33.43 2.55
N THR A 279 7.28 34.41 2.99
CA THR A 279 7.39 35.73 2.31
C THR A 279 8.02 35.63 0.93
N ASN A 280 8.86 34.63 0.68
CA ASN A 280 9.51 34.39 -0.61
C ASN A 280 8.62 33.59 -1.56
N GLY A 281 7.44 33.16 -1.10
CA GLY A 281 6.51 32.33 -1.83
C GLY A 281 6.74 30.84 -1.59
N LEU A 282 5.66 30.10 -1.80
CA LEU A 282 5.55 28.66 -1.67
C LEU A 282 5.04 28.07 -2.98
N LYS A 283 5.42 26.82 -3.22
CA LYS A 283 4.75 25.93 -4.15
C LYS A 283 4.21 24.74 -3.40
N LEU A 284 3.02 24.31 -3.79
CA LEU A 284 2.36 23.12 -3.27
C LEU A 284 2.05 22.19 -4.44
N GLN A 285 2.33 20.90 -4.30
CA GLN A 285 1.87 19.88 -5.22
C GLN A 285 1.09 18.82 -4.46
N VAL A 286 -0.12 18.54 -4.94
CA VAL A 286 -0.94 17.44 -4.45
C VAL A 286 -0.93 16.37 -5.51
N SER A 287 -0.53 15.15 -5.14
CA SER A 287 -0.59 13.98 -6.00
C SER A 287 -1.28 12.82 -5.29
N ALA A 288 -2.11 12.08 -6.00
CA ALA A 288 -2.81 10.93 -5.44
C ALA A 288 -3.02 9.82 -6.47
N ASP A 289 -3.00 8.58 -6.01
CA ASP A 289 -3.52 7.40 -6.70
C ASP A 289 -4.66 6.83 -5.87
N TYR A 290 -5.83 6.63 -6.47
CA TYR A 290 -7.02 6.25 -5.72
C TYR A 290 -7.95 5.34 -6.51
N LYS A 291 -8.63 4.46 -5.77
CA LYS A 291 -9.78 3.67 -6.20
C LYS A 291 -10.83 3.75 -5.09
N ILE A 292 -11.78 4.65 -5.25
CA ILE A 292 -12.87 4.90 -4.29
C ILE A 292 -14.20 4.77 -5.04
N ALA A 293 -15.05 3.83 -4.64
CA ALA A 293 -16.22 3.45 -5.43
C ALA A 293 -17.30 4.54 -5.42
N ASN A 294 -17.60 5.12 -4.25
CA ASN A 294 -18.71 6.04 -4.08
C ASN A 294 -18.21 7.47 -3.83
N GLN A 295 -18.88 8.45 -4.45
CA GLN A 295 -18.60 9.86 -4.21
C GLN A 295 -18.82 10.30 -2.75
N ALA A 296 -19.74 9.63 -2.04
CA ALA A 296 -19.97 9.89 -0.62
C ALA A 296 -18.77 9.52 0.27
N ASP A 297 -17.90 8.64 -0.24
CA ASP A 297 -16.70 8.13 0.43
C ASP A 297 -15.41 8.76 -0.11
N ALA A 298 -15.57 9.82 -0.93
CA ALA A 298 -14.47 10.48 -1.61
C ALA A 298 -13.41 10.97 -0.61
N LEU A 299 -12.15 10.80 -0.98
CA LEU A 299 -11.04 11.50 -0.35
C LEU A 299 -11.17 12.99 -0.71
N GLN A 300 -11.28 13.84 0.30
CA GLN A 300 -11.42 15.27 0.12
C GLN A 300 -10.07 15.95 0.38
N VAL A 301 -9.65 16.78 -0.57
CA VAL A 301 -8.49 17.65 -0.40
C VAL A 301 -8.92 19.09 -0.67
N SER A 302 -8.66 19.98 0.29
CA SER A 302 -8.95 21.40 0.17
C SER A 302 -7.67 22.21 0.19
N VAL A 303 -7.48 23.13 -0.75
CA VAL A 303 -6.37 24.08 -0.79
C VAL A 303 -6.93 25.49 -0.89
N ASN A 304 -6.68 26.32 0.13
CA ASN A 304 -7.23 27.69 0.24
C ASN A 304 -8.74 27.72 0.00
N ASP A 305 -9.45 26.88 0.76
CA ASP A 305 -10.91 26.69 0.76
C ASP A 305 -11.53 26.14 -0.54
N LYS A 306 -10.72 25.87 -1.58
CA LYS A 306 -11.15 25.11 -2.77
C LYS A 306 -11.04 23.62 -2.51
N THR A 307 -12.17 22.92 -2.48
CA THR A 307 -12.25 21.50 -2.17
C THR A 307 -12.43 20.66 -3.43
N GLU A 308 -11.62 19.63 -3.55
CA GLU A 308 -11.66 18.62 -4.60
C GLU A 308 -12.06 17.28 -3.97
N LYS A 309 -12.98 16.56 -4.60
CA LYS A 309 -13.43 15.23 -4.16
C LYS A 309 -12.87 14.17 -5.10
N LEU A 310 -12.00 13.32 -4.58
CA LEU A 310 -11.34 12.26 -5.34
C LEU A 310 -12.14 10.95 -5.18
N TYR A 311 -12.77 10.50 -6.26
CA TYR A 311 -13.54 9.24 -6.33
C TYR A 311 -13.51 8.66 -7.76
N GLY A 312 -13.87 7.39 -7.90
CA GLY A 312 -13.60 6.58 -9.09
C GLY A 312 -12.26 5.85 -9.00
N LYS A 313 -11.69 5.45 -10.14
CA LYS A 313 -10.34 4.86 -10.25
C LYS A 313 -9.48 5.75 -11.13
N ASN A 314 -8.60 6.55 -10.53
CA ASN A 314 -7.75 7.48 -11.28
C ASN A 314 -6.50 7.90 -10.49
N THR A 315 -5.67 8.71 -11.14
CA THR A 315 -4.64 9.52 -10.51
C THR A 315 -5.06 10.99 -10.50
N TYR A 316 -4.59 11.74 -9.51
CA TYR A 316 -4.77 13.18 -9.41
C TYR A 316 -3.40 13.84 -9.25
N SER A 317 -3.19 14.97 -9.93
CA SER A 317 -2.01 15.80 -9.74
C SER A 317 -2.36 17.26 -9.99
N LYS A 318 -2.12 18.14 -9.02
CA LYS A 318 -2.35 19.58 -9.16
C LYS A 318 -1.30 20.36 -8.39
N SER A 319 -0.79 21.41 -9.02
CA SER A 319 0.20 22.31 -8.42
C SER A 319 -0.41 23.69 -8.18
N TYR A 320 0.05 24.34 -7.13
CA TYR A 320 -0.36 25.66 -6.70
C TYR A 320 0.87 26.50 -6.38
N ASP A 321 0.81 27.79 -6.69
CA ASP A 321 1.79 28.79 -6.28
C ASP A 321 1.07 29.84 -5.43
N GLY A 322 1.73 30.32 -4.36
CA GLY A 322 1.16 31.32 -3.46
C GLY A 322 2.16 31.74 -2.41
N THR A 323 1.80 32.68 -1.54
CA THR A 323 2.61 33.03 -0.35
C THR A 323 2.09 32.37 0.92
N SER A 324 0.84 31.88 0.89
CA SER A 324 0.22 31.11 1.96
C SER A 324 -0.64 29.98 1.42
N PHE A 325 -0.66 28.88 2.17
CA PHE A 325 -1.50 27.72 1.90
C PHE A 325 -2.18 27.24 3.18
N LYS A 326 -3.49 27.01 3.07
CA LYS A 326 -4.28 26.24 4.02
C LYS A 326 -4.71 24.95 3.33
N VAL A 327 -4.16 23.83 3.77
CA VAL A 327 -4.42 22.50 3.20
C VAL A 327 -5.25 21.71 4.19
N LYS A 328 -6.37 21.13 3.74
CA LYS A 328 -7.17 20.17 4.52
C LYS A 328 -7.26 18.85 3.78
N VAL A 329 -7.09 17.74 4.50
CA VAL A 329 -7.30 16.38 3.99
C VAL A 329 -8.33 15.69 4.87
N ALA A 330 -9.39 15.19 4.27
CA ALA A 330 -10.44 14.49 4.99
C ALA A 330 -10.90 13.22 4.26
N TRP A 331 -11.03 12.12 5.00
CA TRP A 331 -11.57 10.86 4.50
C TRP A 331 -12.07 10.00 5.66
N THR A 332 -13.11 9.21 5.44
CA THR A 332 -13.60 8.23 6.41
C THR A 332 -13.88 6.92 5.69
N ARG A 333 -13.32 5.83 6.21
CA ARG A 333 -13.57 4.48 5.72
C ARG A 333 -14.96 4.03 6.14
N LYS A 334 -15.70 3.43 5.20
CA LYS A 334 -16.89 2.65 5.52
C LYS A 334 -16.54 1.19 5.78
N ASP A 335 -17.26 0.57 6.72
CA ASP A 335 -17.13 -0.85 7.00
C ASP A 335 -17.39 -1.69 5.74
N GLY A 336 -16.53 -2.68 5.51
CA GLY A 336 -16.56 -3.51 4.30
C GLY A 336 -16.11 -2.81 3.01
N SER A 337 -15.73 -1.53 3.07
CA SER A 337 -15.27 -0.82 1.88
C SER A 337 -13.92 -1.34 1.38
N THR A 338 -13.81 -1.41 0.04
CA THR A 338 -12.57 -1.69 -0.70
C THR A 338 -11.87 -0.41 -1.16
N ASP A 339 -12.38 0.75 -0.75
CA ASP A 339 -11.82 2.06 -1.07
C ASP A 339 -10.37 2.16 -0.60
N ARG A 340 -9.53 2.64 -1.49
CA ARG A 340 -8.09 2.73 -1.27
C ARG A 340 -7.47 3.91 -1.98
N PHE A 341 -6.47 4.51 -1.36
CA PHE A 341 -5.67 5.57 -1.95
C PHE A 341 -4.28 5.66 -1.30
N ALA A 342 -3.37 6.28 -2.03
CA ALA A 342 -2.19 6.94 -1.49
C ALA A 342 -2.16 8.38 -2.02
N MET A 343 -1.93 9.34 -1.13
CA MET A 343 -1.84 10.75 -1.45
C MET A 343 -0.59 11.35 -0.83
N GLN A 344 0.10 12.17 -1.59
CA GLN A 344 1.27 12.94 -1.19
C GLN A 344 0.99 14.41 -1.44
N VAL A 345 1.20 15.22 -0.40
CA VAL A 345 1.15 16.68 -0.45
C VAL A 345 2.56 17.21 -0.21
N ASP A 346 3.19 17.72 -1.25
CA ASP A 346 4.53 18.29 -1.21
C ASP A 346 4.46 19.81 -1.08
N MET A 347 5.32 20.38 -0.23
CA MET A 347 5.47 21.83 -0.10
C MET A 347 6.94 22.24 -0.16
N TRP A 348 7.26 23.25 -0.95
CA TRP A 348 8.62 23.80 -1.06
C TRP A 348 8.60 25.31 -1.28
N GLN A 349 9.72 25.95 -0.96
CA GLN A 349 9.89 27.39 -1.15
C GLN A 349 10.00 27.72 -2.65
N LYS A 350 9.36 28.81 -3.09
CA LYS A 350 9.47 29.27 -4.48
C LYS A 350 10.91 29.72 -4.77
N GLY A 351 11.50 29.20 -5.85
CA GLY A 351 12.91 29.45 -6.19
C GLY A 351 13.90 28.50 -5.51
N GLY A 352 13.46 27.67 -4.55
CA GLY A 352 14.19 26.47 -4.18
C GLY A 352 14.28 25.53 -5.39
N ASN A 353 15.40 24.79 -5.51
CA ASN A 353 15.58 23.76 -6.53
C ASN A 353 14.54 22.65 -6.34
N ALA A 354 13.32 22.86 -6.83
CA ALA A 354 12.37 21.78 -7.03
C ALA A 354 13.03 20.81 -8.02
N ALA A 355 13.13 19.52 -7.69
CA ALA A 355 13.47 18.58 -8.75
C ALA A 355 12.37 18.69 -9.82
N PRO A 356 12.72 18.54 -11.12
CA PRO A 356 11.74 18.56 -12.19
C PRO A 356 10.60 17.61 -11.82
N GLY A 357 9.37 18.14 -11.83
CA GLY A 357 8.19 17.47 -11.30
C GLY A 357 8.13 16.02 -11.77
N VAL A 358 7.93 15.11 -10.82
CA VAL A 358 7.76 13.68 -11.13
C VAL A 358 6.49 13.56 -11.96
N SER A 359 6.65 13.51 -13.28
CA SER A 359 5.60 13.05 -14.16
C SER A 359 5.42 11.56 -13.87
N THR A 360 4.35 11.20 -13.19
CA THR A 360 3.92 9.81 -13.13
C THR A 360 3.39 9.45 -14.51
N SER A 361 4.27 9.13 -15.47
CA SER A 361 3.84 8.46 -16.68
C SER A 361 3.33 7.09 -16.28
N THR A 362 2.03 6.87 -16.38
CA THR A 362 1.50 5.52 -16.40
C THR A 362 2.18 4.80 -17.55
N GLN A 363 2.82 3.66 -17.28
CA GLN A 363 3.06 2.65 -18.31
C GLN A 363 1.68 2.14 -18.78
N ALA A 364 1.08 2.92 -19.67
CA ALA A 364 0.09 2.55 -20.65
C ALA A 364 0.42 3.50 -21.80
N GLY A 365 1.19 3.01 -22.77
CA GLY A 365 1.84 3.82 -23.78
C GLY A 365 0.87 4.75 -24.50
N SER A 366 1.18 6.05 -24.48
CA SER A 366 0.83 7.07 -25.48
C SER A 366 1.48 8.39 -25.03
N SER A 367 2.72 8.63 -25.45
CA SER A 367 3.31 9.97 -25.40
C SER A 367 2.82 10.74 -26.63
N LEU A 368 1.93 11.72 -26.44
CA LEU A 368 1.66 12.73 -27.46
C LEU A 368 2.68 13.86 -27.25
N SER A 369 3.69 13.93 -28.12
CA SER A 369 4.62 15.06 -28.14
C SER A 369 4.03 16.16 -29.02
N PHE A 370 3.60 17.27 -28.42
CA PHE A 370 3.36 18.50 -29.17
C PHE A 370 4.71 19.21 -29.35
N PHE A 371 5.26 19.17 -30.56
CA PHE A 371 6.27 20.13 -30.97
C PHE A 371 5.55 21.46 -31.27
N LEU A 372 5.65 22.42 -30.36
CA LEU A 372 5.51 23.83 -30.73
C LEU A 372 6.76 24.20 -31.55
N SER A 373 6.70 24.05 -32.88
CA SER A 373 7.64 24.77 -33.73
C SER A 373 7.16 26.21 -33.84
N THR A 374 7.80 27.12 -33.12
CA THR A 374 7.67 28.55 -33.40
C THR A 374 8.40 28.84 -34.71
N ALA A 375 7.63 29.31 -35.68
CA ALA A 375 8.14 29.91 -36.90
C ALA A 375 8.96 31.17 -36.55
N LEU A 376 10.14 31.30 -37.15
CA LEU A 376 10.78 32.58 -37.36
C LEU A 376 11.03 32.73 -38.85
N ALA A 377 10.13 33.49 -39.47
CA ALA A 377 10.31 34.08 -40.78
C ALA A 377 11.45 35.10 -40.69
N GLY A 378 12.45 34.95 -41.54
CA GLY A 378 13.53 35.90 -41.77
C GLY A 378 13.88 35.91 -43.25
N ILE A 379 13.45 36.99 -43.90
CA ILE A 379 13.43 37.28 -45.34
C ILE A 379 14.79 37.82 -45.83
N PHE A 380 15.23 37.37 -47.01
CA PHE A 380 16.18 37.94 -47.99
C PHE A 380 17.69 38.05 -47.67
N TYR A 381 18.52 37.43 -48.53
CA TYR A 381 19.35 38.17 -49.50
C TYR A 381 19.83 37.26 -50.66
N MET A 382 19.62 37.75 -51.89
CA MET A 382 20.19 37.30 -53.16
C MET A 382 21.67 37.71 -53.26
N VAL A 383 22.57 36.79 -53.67
CA VAL A 383 23.77 36.92 -54.56
C VAL A 383 24.26 35.45 -54.74
N ARG A 384 24.47 34.82 -55.91
CA ARG A 384 24.75 35.20 -57.29
C ARG A 384 24.17 34.13 -58.23
#